data_AF-A0A2A5VC01-F1
#
_entry.id   AF-A0A2A5VC01-F1
#
_cell.length_a   1.000
_cell.length_b   1.000
_cell.length_c   1.000
_cell.angle_alpha   90.00
_cell.angle_beta   90.00
_cell.angle_gamma   90.00
#
_symmetry.space_group_name_H-M   'P 1'
#
loop_
_entity.id
_entity.type
_entity.pdbx_description
1 polymer ?
#
loop_
_entity_poly.entity_id
_entity_poly.type
_entity_poly.pdbx_seq_one_letter_code
_entity_poly.pdbx_strand_id
1 'polypeptide(L)'
;MSKDEKQIRKEDIMPMDVYIKNRKELRKNIVNFKKDRRIELGPYATFYFESFETMLAQVQEMLYIEKGGDEQLRDELAAYNPLVPNGKELTATLMFEIDNPVSRASFLNKVGGIEDKVFINVDGDTIMASPEEDVDRTSSNGKASSVQFIHFKFTDEQIQKFKSDGANVELGINHREYFHTTKLGLENINSLSSDFN
;
A
#
# COMPACT_ATOMS: atom_id res chain seq x y z
N MET A 1 7.62 21.20 -3.36
CA MET A 1 8.68 20.20 -3.61
C MET A 1 8.00 18.89 -4.01
N SER A 2 8.68 17.92 -4.62
CA SER A 2 8.06 16.72 -5.24
C SER A 2 7.09 15.94 -4.33
N LYS A 3 7.31 16.00 -3.01
CA LYS A 3 6.37 15.47 -1.99
C LYS A 3 4.99 16.14 -2.01
N ASP A 4 4.92 17.44 -2.26
CA ASP A 4 3.66 18.19 -2.42
C ASP A 4 2.97 17.85 -3.74
N GLU A 5 3.77 17.49 -4.75
CA GLU A 5 3.29 16.99 -6.05
C GLU A 5 2.96 15.48 -6.00
N LYS A 6 3.18 14.83 -4.84
CA LYS A 6 2.91 13.41 -4.58
C LYS A 6 3.50 12.47 -5.64
N GLN A 7 4.69 12.82 -6.13
CA GLN A 7 5.40 12.07 -7.17
C GLN A 7 6.89 12.06 -6.85
N ILE A 8 7.50 10.88 -6.84
CA ILE A 8 8.94 10.71 -6.67
C ILE A 8 9.63 11.07 -7.97
N ARG A 9 10.66 11.91 -7.86
CA ARG A 9 11.52 12.32 -8.97
C ARG A 9 12.97 12.01 -8.65
N LYS A 10 13.82 12.14 -9.68
CA LYS A 10 15.26 11.87 -9.55
C LYS A 10 15.92 12.74 -8.46
N GLU A 11 15.40 13.95 -8.25
CA GLU A 11 15.91 14.90 -7.26
C GLU A 11 15.65 14.44 -5.81
N ASP A 12 14.68 13.55 -5.61
CA ASP A 12 14.38 12.96 -4.30
C ASP A 12 15.32 11.78 -3.96
N ILE A 13 16.02 11.23 -4.97
CA ILE A 13 16.90 10.07 -4.83
C ILE A 13 18.24 10.51 -4.27
N MET A 14 18.64 9.88 -3.17
CA MET A 14 19.91 10.14 -2.52
C MET A 14 21.07 9.59 -3.36
N PRO A 15 22.17 10.36 -3.54
CA PRO A 15 23.39 9.83 -4.15
C PRO A 15 23.84 8.54 -3.46
N MET A 16 24.26 7.55 -4.25
CA MET A 16 24.49 6.18 -3.76
C MET A 16 25.54 6.12 -2.64
N ASP A 17 26.58 6.94 -2.70
CA ASP A 17 27.63 7.01 -1.69
C ASP A 17 27.12 7.58 -0.35
N VAL A 18 26.20 8.55 -0.41
CA VAL A 18 25.51 9.11 0.77
C VAL A 18 24.51 8.09 1.31
N TYR A 19 23.78 7.40 0.43
CA TYR A 19 22.82 6.38 0.83
C TYR A 19 23.51 5.23 1.56
N ILE A 20 24.60 4.70 1.02
CA ILE A 20 25.36 3.60 1.65
C ILE A 20 25.80 3.95 3.07
N LYS A 21 26.27 5.18 3.30
CA LYS A 21 26.70 5.65 4.63
C LYS A 21 25.55 5.69 5.64
N ASN A 22 24.35 6.06 5.20
CA ASN A 22 23.19 6.28 6.07
C ASN A 22 22.17 5.12 6.07
N ARG A 23 22.34 4.12 5.18
CA ARG A 23 21.34 3.10 4.88
C ARG A 23 20.78 2.40 6.11
N LYS A 24 21.65 2.05 7.07
CA LYS A 24 21.23 1.34 8.28
C LYS A 24 20.21 2.14 9.09
N GLU A 25 20.42 3.46 9.21
CA GLU A 25 19.52 4.34 9.93
C GLU A 25 18.24 4.61 9.13
N LEU A 26 18.37 4.90 7.83
CA LEU A 26 17.23 5.11 6.94
C LEU A 26 16.28 3.91 6.95
N ARG A 27 16.81 2.68 6.85
CA ARG A 27 16.00 1.45 6.95
C ARG A 27 15.31 1.31 8.30
N LYS A 28 16.01 1.61 9.40
CA LYS A 28 15.41 1.55 10.74
C LYS A 28 14.25 2.53 10.87
N ASN A 29 14.39 3.74 10.34
CA ASN A 29 13.36 4.77 10.36
C ASN A 29 12.15 4.35 9.54
N ILE A 30 12.36 3.80 8.34
CA ILE A 30 11.26 3.30 7.49
C ILE A 30 10.54 2.10 8.12
N VAL A 31 11.27 1.17 8.75
CA VAL A 31 10.63 0.04 9.46
C VAL A 31 9.75 0.55 10.61
N ASN A 32 10.19 1.55 11.36
CA ASN A 32 9.38 2.15 12.41
C ASN A 32 8.15 2.87 11.84
N PHE A 33 8.33 3.64 10.77
CA PHE A 33 7.24 4.35 10.09
C PHE A 33 6.17 3.39 9.55
N LYS A 34 6.57 2.24 8.99
CA LYS A 34 5.66 1.22 8.46
C LYS A 34 4.79 0.54 9.53
N LYS A 35 5.12 0.63 10.82
CA LYS A 35 4.35 -0.05 11.90
C LYS A 35 2.89 0.39 11.92
N ASP A 36 2.65 1.70 11.83
CA ASP A 36 1.31 2.27 11.90
C ASP A 36 0.57 2.20 10.55
N ARG A 37 1.24 1.66 9.52
CA ARG A 37 0.71 1.48 8.16
C ARG A 37 0.56 0.01 7.77
N ARG A 38 0.92 -0.91 8.66
CA ARG A 38 0.75 -2.35 8.48
C ARG A 38 -0.46 -2.82 9.28
N ILE A 39 -1.50 -3.27 8.60
CA ILE A 39 -2.76 -3.70 9.20
C ILE A 39 -3.04 -5.14 8.80
N GLU A 40 -3.04 -6.03 9.79
CA GLU A 40 -3.44 -7.43 9.60
C GLU A 40 -4.97 -7.54 9.56
N LEU A 41 -5.48 -8.38 8.66
CA LEU A 41 -6.91 -8.60 8.48
C LEU A 41 -7.20 -10.09 8.35
N GLY A 42 -7.69 -10.70 9.41
CA GLY A 42 -7.93 -12.13 9.44
C GLY A 42 -6.62 -12.94 9.44
N PRO A 43 -6.66 -14.23 9.06
CA PRO A 43 -5.53 -15.14 9.24
C PRO A 43 -4.41 -15.00 8.20
N TYR A 44 -4.69 -14.42 7.02
CA TYR A 44 -3.76 -14.47 5.87
C TYR A 44 -3.49 -13.13 5.22
N ALA A 45 -4.36 -12.12 5.37
CA ALA A 45 -4.22 -10.85 4.68
C ALA A 45 -3.51 -9.81 5.54
N THR A 46 -2.53 -9.14 4.95
CA THR A 46 -1.87 -7.98 5.54
C THR A 46 -1.89 -6.83 4.53
N PHE A 47 -2.38 -5.68 4.97
CA PHE A 47 -2.34 -4.43 4.21
C PHE A 47 -1.11 -3.64 4.62
N TYR A 48 -0.35 -3.22 3.62
CA TYR A 48 0.76 -2.28 3.75
C TYR A 48 0.33 -1.00 3.05
N PHE A 49 -0.17 -0.04 3.81
CA PHE A 49 -0.54 1.27 3.24
C PHE A 49 0.72 2.01 2.83
N GLU A 50 0.76 2.40 1.56
CA GLU A 50 1.93 3.04 0.97
C GLU A 50 1.87 4.56 1.14
N SER A 51 3.03 5.18 1.06
CA SER A 51 3.21 6.62 1.17
C SER A 51 4.36 7.07 0.27
N PHE A 52 4.53 8.38 0.13
CA PHE A 52 5.71 8.93 -0.53
C PHE A 52 7.01 8.38 0.09
N GLU A 53 7.10 8.33 1.42
CA GLU A 53 8.25 7.82 2.16
C GLU A 53 8.48 6.32 1.95
N THR A 54 7.42 5.50 1.94
CA THR A 54 7.60 4.04 1.74
C THR A 54 8.03 3.73 0.32
N MET A 55 7.48 4.42 -0.68
CA MET A 55 7.83 4.26 -2.09
C MET A 55 9.22 4.82 -2.41
N LEU A 56 9.57 5.99 -1.87
CA LEU A 56 10.92 6.55 -2.04
C LEU A 56 11.98 5.60 -1.47
N ALA A 57 11.72 5.06 -0.27
CA ALA A 57 12.60 4.07 0.34
C ALA A 57 12.72 2.79 -0.50
N GLN A 58 11.62 2.35 -1.14
CA GLN A 58 11.59 1.17 -2.00
C GLN A 58 12.41 1.39 -3.27
N VAL A 59 12.21 2.50 -3.99
CA VAL A 59 13.01 2.87 -5.18
C VAL A 59 14.49 2.94 -4.83
N GLN A 60 14.83 3.59 -3.71
CA GLN A 60 16.22 3.73 -3.26
C GLN A 60 16.86 2.38 -2.89
N GLU A 61 16.13 1.47 -2.25
CA GLU A 61 16.62 0.13 -1.93
C GLU A 61 16.84 -0.72 -3.19
N MET A 62 15.95 -0.65 -4.18
CA MET A 62 16.10 -1.36 -5.46
C MET A 62 17.39 -0.94 -6.19
N LEU A 63 17.60 0.37 -6.33
CA LEU A 63 18.83 0.91 -6.93
C LEU A 63 20.10 0.47 -6.17
N TYR A 64 20.04 0.38 -4.85
CA TYR A 64 21.18 -0.09 -4.05
C TYR A 64 21.48 -1.58 -4.24
N ILE A 65 20.44 -2.43 -4.18
CA ILE A 65 20.58 -3.89 -4.28
C ILE A 65 21.11 -4.27 -5.67
N GLU A 66 20.55 -3.66 -6.71
CA GLU A 66 20.86 -4.00 -8.10
C GLU A 66 22.02 -3.17 -8.66
N LYS A 67 22.53 -2.21 -7.87
CA LYS A 67 23.56 -1.23 -8.30
C LYS A 67 23.13 -0.48 -9.56
N GLY A 68 21.86 -0.10 -9.59
CA GLY A 68 21.18 0.54 -10.70
C GLY A 68 21.68 1.95 -11.00
N GLY A 69 21.59 2.32 -12.28
CA GLY A 69 21.83 3.68 -12.77
C GLY A 69 20.55 4.38 -13.22
N ASP A 70 20.69 5.40 -14.06
CA ASP A 70 19.57 6.23 -14.53
C ASP A 70 18.50 5.45 -15.31
N GLU A 71 18.87 4.41 -16.04
CA GLU A 71 17.92 3.58 -16.78
C GLU A 71 17.00 2.82 -15.83
N GLN A 72 17.58 2.08 -14.88
CA GLN A 72 16.81 1.39 -13.85
C GLN A 72 15.97 2.36 -13.03
N LEU A 73 16.50 3.54 -12.65
CA LEU A 73 15.72 4.53 -11.93
C LEU A 73 14.41 4.88 -12.66
N ARG A 74 14.42 4.98 -13.99
CA ARG A 74 13.19 5.27 -14.74
C ARG A 74 12.17 4.14 -14.61
N ASP A 75 12.63 2.89 -14.67
CA ASP A 75 11.76 1.73 -14.52
C ASP A 75 11.19 1.61 -13.10
N GLU A 76 12.03 1.83 -12.08
CA GLU A 76 11.57 1.84 -10.68
C GLU A 76 10.58 2.98 -10.41
N LEU A 77 10.82 4.18 -10.95
CA LEU A 77 9.89 5.29 -10.82
C LEU A 77 8.56 5.01 -11.53
N ALA A 78 8.59 4.38 -12.70
CA ALA A 78 7.37 3.98 -13.40
C ALA A 78 6.60 2.91 -12.62
N ALA A 79 7.28 1.98 -11.96
CA ALA A 79 6.66 0.92 -11.18
C ALA A 79 6.09 1.39 -9.83
N TYR A 80 6.77 2.31 -9.14
CA TYR A 80 6.43 2.68 -7.75
C TYR A 80 5.69 4.01 -7.60
N ASN A 81 5.79 4.95 -8.54
CA ASN A 81 5.00 6.18 -8.46
C ASN A 81 3.48 5.96 -8.45
N PRO A 82 2.91 4.97 -9.18
CA PRO A 82 1.47 4.71 -9.11
C PRO A 82 0.99 4.40 -7.67
N LEU A 83 1.87 3.83 -6.85
CA LEU A 83 1.57 3.50 -5.45
C LEU A 83 1.72 4.68 -4.49
N VAL A 84 2.12 5.87 -4.95
CA VAL A 84 2.19 7.07 -4.10
C VAL A 84 0.80 7.70 -4.02
N PRO A 85 0.19 7.84 -2.82
CA PRO A 85 -1.13 8.46 -2.69
C PRO A 85 -1.14 9.90 -3.19
N ASN A 86 -2.11 10.26 -4.03
CA ASN A 86 -2.18 11.56 -4.69
C ASN A 86 -2.80 12.71 -3.87
N GLY A 87 -3.11 12.49 -2.59
CA GLY A 87 -3.78 13.48 -1.74
C GLY A 87 -5.31 13.35 -1.64
N LYS A 88 -5.94 12.54 -2.49
CA LYS A 88 -7.37 12.18 -2.42
C LYS A 88 -7.62 10.68 -2.38
N GLU A 89 -6.58 9.90 -2.11
CA GLU A 89 -6.69 8.46 -2.00
C GLU A 89 -5.75 7.92 -0.92
N LEU A 90 -6.00 6.68 -0.53
CA LEU A 90 -5.02 5.84 0.15
C LEU A 90 -4.66 4.70 -0.80
N THR A 91 -3.38 4.39 -0.91
CA THR A 91 -2.89 3.24 -1.68
C THR A 91 -2.40 2.17 -0.72
N ALA A 92 -2.54 0.90 -1.10
CA ALA A 92 -2.04 -0.20 -0.29
C ALA A 92 -1.55 -1.36 -1.15
N THR A 93 -0.50 -2.01 -0.64
CA THR A 93 -0.14 -3.37 -1.04
C THR A 93 -0.86 -4.35 -0.13
N LEU A 94 -1.81 -5.12 -0.67
CA LEU A 94 -2.45 -6.24 0.02
C LEU A 94 -1.66 -7.52 -0.27
N MET A 95 -1.15 -8.17 0.78
CA MET A 95 -0.41 -9.42 0.68
C MET A 95 -1.12 -10.56 1.40
N PHE A 96 -1.26 -11.70 0.73
CA PHE A 96 -1.70 -12.96 1.34
C PHE A 96 -0.49 -13.80 1.76
N GLU A 97 -0.22 -13.80 3.07
CA GLU A 97 0.94 -14.40 3.72
C GLU A 97 0.61 -15.83 4.16
N ILE A 98 0.91 -16.81 3.30
CA ILE A 98 0.70 -18.24 3.57
C ILE A 98 1.99 -19.01 3.26
N ASP A 99 2.64 -19.55 4.29
CA ASP A 99 3.95 -20.22 4.16
C ASP A 99 3.90 -21.47 3.29
N ASN A 100 2.93 -22.36 3.56
CA ASN A 100 2.82 -23.62 2.85
C ASN A 100 2.36 -23.37 1.40
N PRO A 101 3.14 -23.76 0.38
CA PRO A 101 2.82 -23.46 -1.02
C PRO A 101 1.56 -24.16 -1.54
N VAL A 102 1.23 -25.34 -1.01
CA VAL A 102 0.00 -26.08 -1.38
C VAL A 102 -1.22 -25.37 -0.81
N SER A 103 -1.17 -25.00 0.48
CA SER A 103 -2.23 -24.22 1.13
C SER A 103 -2.41 -22.87 0.45
N ARG A 104 -1.32 -22.18 0.13
CA ARG A 104 -1.33 -20.89 -0.57
C ARG A 104 -2.00 -21.01 -1.93
N ALA A 105 -1.61 -22.00 -2.74
CA ALA A 105 -2.22 -22.22 -4.05
C ALA A 105 -3.72 -22.56 -3.93
N SER A 106 -4.10 -23.40 -2.97
CA SER A 106 -5.50 -23.75 -2.72
C SER A 106 -6.33 -22.53 -2.32
N PHE A 107 -5.80 -21.68 -1.44
CA PHE A 107 -6.44 -20.45 -1.01
C PHE A 107 -6.62 -19.47 -2.17
N LEU A 108 -5.54 -19.14 -2.90
CA LEU A 108 -5.58 -18.17 -4.01
C LEU A 108 -6.52 -18.58 -5.15
N ASN A 109 -6.72 -19.88 -5.37
CA ASN A 109 -7.70 -20.37 -6.34
C ASN A 109 -9.16 -20.18 -5.88
N LYS A 110 -9.41 -20.06 -4.57
CA LYS A 110 -10.76 -19.84 -4.01
C LYS A 110 -11.13 -18.36 -3.93
N VAL A 111 -10.14 -17.49 -3.79
CA VAL A 111 -10.34 -16.04 -3.58
C VAL A 111 -10.15 -15.22 -4.86
N GLY A 112 -10.45 -15.78 -6.03
CA GLY A 112 -10.45 -15.00 -7.27
C GLY A 112 -11.42 -13.81 -7.20
N GLY A 113 -10.99 -12.62 -7.62
CA GLY A 113 -11.80 -11.39 -7.55
C GLY A 113 -11.95 -10.82 -6.13
N ILE A 114 -11.06 -11.20 -5.20
CA ILE A 114 -11.05 -10.67 -3.83
C ILE A 114 -10.67 -9.18 -3.78
N GLU A 115 -9.88 -8.72 -4.74
CA GLU A 115 -9.49 -7.33 -4.92
C GLU A 115 -10.71 -6.38 -5.06
N ASP A 116 -11.77 -6.83 -5.73
CA ASP A 116 -13.03 -6.07 -5.91
C ASP A 116 -13.92 -6.05 -4.66
N LYS A 117 -13.51 -6.75 -3.60
CA LYS A 117 -14.28 -6.91 -2.35
C LYS A 117 -13.63 -6.21 -1.17
N VAL A 118 -12.51 -5.53 -1.40
CA VAL A 118 -11.81 -4.75 -0.39
C VAL A 118 -12.50 -3.39 -0.22
N PHE A 119 -12.66 -2.94 1.03
CA PHE A 119 -13.27 -1.66 1.33
C PHE A 119 -12.70 -1.02 2.61
N ILE A 120 -12.84 0.30 2.69
CA ILE A 120 -12.75 1.08 3.94
C ILE A 120 -14.15 1.62 4.24
N ASN A 121 -14.60 1.48 5.48
CA ASN A 121 -15.82 2.13 5.97
C ASN A 121 -15.43 3.26 6.93
N VAL A 122 -16.00 4.45 6.75
CA VAL A 122 -15.82 5.61 7.62
C VAL A 122 -17.20 6.07 8.09
N ASP A 123 -17.54 5.76 9.34
CA ASP A 123 -18.83 6.12 9.95
C ASP A 123 -20.06 5.78 9.08
N GLY A 124 -20.02 4.62 8.42
CA GLY A 124 -21.09 4.14 7.54
C GLY A 124 -20.86 4.40 6.05
N ASP A 125 -19.98 5.34 5.68
CA ASP A 125 -19.63 5.58 4.27
C ASP A 125 -18.64 4.53 3.80
N THR A 126 -18.99 3.79 2.74
CA THR A 126 -18.12 2.73 2.20
C THR A 126 -17.34 3.23 0.99
N ILE A 127 -16.02 3.12 1.06
CA ILE A 127 -15.06 3.38 -0.01
C ILE A 127 -14.55 2.03 -0.51
N MET A 128 -14.94 1.65 -1.72
CA MET A 128 -14.44 0.42 -2.35
C MET A 128 -13.03 0.63 -2.87
N ALA A 129 -12.19 -0.39 -2.77
CA ALA A 129 -10.89 -0.38 -3.43
C ALA A 129 -11.05 -0.58 -4.95
N SER A 130 -10.17 0.02 -5.73
CA SER A 130 -9.94 -0.31 -7.14
C SER A 130 -8.54 -0.91 -7.30
N PRO A 131 -8.37 -2.02 -8.03
CA PRO A 131 -7.05 -2.55 -8.34
C PRO A 131 -6.25 -1.58 -9.23
N GLU A 132 -4.92 -1.62 -9.11
CA GLU A 132 -4.00 -0.93 -10.03
C GLU A 132 -4.13 -1.51 -11.45
N GLU A 133 -4.31 -0.66 -12.45
CA GLU A 133 -4.71 -1.07 -13.81
C GLU A 133 -3.55 -1.67 -14.63
N ASP A 134 -2.32 -1.19 -14.40
CA ASP A 134 -1.14 -1.56 -15.20
C ASP A 134 -0.48 -2.88 -14.78
N VAL A 135 -1.12 -3.65 -13.88
CA VAL A 135 -0.57 -4.92 -13.44
C VAL A 135 -1.64 -6.01 -13.43
N ASP A 136 -1.61 -6.89 -14.44
CA ASP A 136 -2.42 -8.11 -14.50
C ASP A 136 -2.07 -9.05 -13.32
N ARG A 137 -2.73 -8.82 -12.17
CA ARG A 137 -2.52 -9.57 -10.92
C ARG A 137 -3.58 -10.65 -10.71
N THR A 138 -4.56 -10.77 -11.59
CA THR A 138 -5.44 -11.93 -11.68
C THR A 138 -5.14 -12.65 -12.98
N SER A 139 -4.73 -13.91 -12.88
CA SER A 139 -4.41 -14.69 -14.09
C SER A 139 -5.65 -14.83 -14.97
N SER A 140 -5.47 -15.06 -16.27
CA SER A 140 -6.54 -15.37 -17.23
C SER A 140 -7.47 -16.52 -16.81
N ASN A 141 -7.06 -17.34 -15.84
CA ASN A 141 -7.85 -18.43 -15.26
C ASN A 141 -8.61 -18.04 -13.97
N GLY A 142 -8.64 -16.76 -13.59
CA GLY A 142 -9.38 -16.24 -12.42
C GLY A 142 -8.69 -16.47 -11.06
N LYS A 143 -7.45 -16.96 -11.04
CA LYS A 143 -6.65 -17.10 -9.80
C LYS A 143 -6.15 -15.74 -9.32
N ALA A 144 -6.37 -15.44 -8.05
CA ALA A 144 -5.83 -14.25 -7.39
C ALA A 144 -4.30 -14.33 -7.21
N SER A 145 -3.62 -13.18 -7.32
CA SER A 145 -2.23 -13.02 -6.89
C SER A 145 -2.12 -12.97 -5.37
N SER A 146 -0.97 -13.42 -4.85
CA SER A 146 -0.63 -13.25 -3.43
C SER A 146 -0.31 -11.80 -3.06
N VAL A 147 -0.12 -10.92 -4.05
CA VAL A 147 0.13 -9.49 -3.88
C VAL A 147 -0.80 -8.73 -4.81
N GLN A 148 -1.56 -7.80 -4.25
CA GLN A 148 -2.48 -6.91 -4.95
C GLN A 148 -2.09 -5.47 -4.64
N PHE A 149 -2.12 -4.60 -5.65
CA PHE A 149 -1.99 -3.16 -5.47
C PHE A 149 -3.37 -2.54 -5.64
N ILE A 150 -3.78 -1.74 -4.67
CA ILE A 150 -5.15 -1.24 -4.58
C ILE A 150 -5.19 0.22 -4.15
N HIS A 151 -6.22 0.91 -4.61
CA HIS A 151 -6.47 2.33 -4.39
C HIS A 151 -7.83 2.53 -3.76
N PHE A 152 -7.90 3.31 -2.69
CA PHE A 152 -9.14 3.77 -2.09
C PHE A 152 -9.29 5.25 -2.40
N LYS A 153 -10.14 5.60 -3.36
CA LYS A 153 -10.39 6.99 -3.77
C LYS A 153 -11.46 7.60 -2.88
N PHE A 154 -11.14 8.69 -2.20
CA PHE A 154 -12.03 9.38 -1.26
C PHE A 154 -12.61 10.66 -1.86
N THR A 155 -13.83 11.00 -1.45
CA THR A 155 -14.35 12.37 -1.63
C THR A 155 -13.86 13.28 -0.52
N ASP A 156 -13.97 14.60 -0.72
CA ASP A 156 -13.52 15.58 0.28
C ASP A 156 -14.31 15.43 1.60
N GLU A 157 -15.60 15.08 1.54
CA GLU A 157 -16.42 14.80 2.73
C GLU A 157 -15.94 13.54 3.47
N GLN A 158 -15.59 12.48 2.73
CA GLN A 158 -15.07 11.25 3.33
C GLN A 158 -13.70 11.48 3.97
N ILE A 159 -12.84 12.32 3.37
CA ILE A 159 -11.56 12.71 3.96
C ILE A 159 -11.78 13.49 5.27
N GLN A 160 -12.72 14.44 5.28
CA GLN A 160 -13.04 15.18 6.50
C GLN A 160 -13.54 14.26 7.61
N LYS A 161 -14.43 13.31 7.29
CA LYS A 161 -14.88 12.29 8.24
C LYS A 161 -13.72 11.43 8.73
N PHE A 162 -12.86 10.95 7.83
CA PHE A 162 -11.71 10.12 8.18
C PHE A 162 -10.77 10.83 9.16
N LYS A 163 -10.52 12.13 8.94
CA LYS A 163 -9.67 12.99 9.79
C LYS A 163 -10.36 13.46 11.08
N SER A 164 -11.64 13.15 11.29
CA SER A 164 -12.39 13.64 12.45
C SER A 164 -11.99 12.89 13.73
N ASP A 165 -11.91 13.64 14.84
CA ASP A 165 -11.66 13.05 16.15
C ASP A 165 -12.74 12.01 16.49
N GLY A 166 -12.31 10.78 16.74
CA GLY A 166 -13.20 9.69 17.11
C GLY A 166 -13.91 8.98 15.94
N ALA A 167 -13.53 9.26 14.69
CA ALA A 167 -14.04 8.57 13.51
C ALA A 167 -13.97 7.04 13.66
N ASN A 168 -15.06 6.34 13.34
CA ASN A 168 -15.06 4.88 13.27
C ASN A 168 -14.62 4.44 11.87
N VAL A 169 -13.34 4.12 11.75
CA VAL A 169 -12.75 3.62 10.50
C VAL A 169 -12.54 2.12 10.58
N GLU A 170 -13.11 1.38 9.63
CA GLU A 170 -12.95 -0.06 9.49
C GLU A 170 -12.37 -0.41 8.11
N LEU A 171 -11.37 -1.29 8.10
CA LEU A 171 -10.84 -1.90 6.88
C LEU A 171 -11.40 -3.31 6.76
N GLY A 172 -11.80 -3.71 5.56
CA GLY A 172 -12.42 -5.01 5.38
C GLY A 172 -12.27 -5.62 4.00
N ILE A 173 -12.55 -6.93 3.96
CA ILE A 173 -12.74 -7.72 2.76
C ILE A 173 -14.08 -8.42 2.89
N ASN A 174 -14.98 -8.18 1.93
CA ASN A 174 -16.30 -8.82 1.84
C ASN A 174 -16.34 -9.88 0.74
N HIS A 175 -15.50 -10.90 0.86
CA HIS A 175 -15.44 -12.03 -0.08
C HIS A 175 -16.01 -13.28 0.60
N ARG A 176 -16.80 -14.10 -0.12
CA ARG A 176 -17.48 -15.28 0.45
C ARG A 176 -16.51 -16.25 1.15
N GLU A 177 -15.32 -16.41 0.58
CA GLU A 177 -14.26 -17.29 1.08
C GLU A 177 -13.29 -16.60 2.07
N TYR A 178 -13.43 -15.28 2.27
CA TYR A 178 -12.56 -14.48 3.14
C TYR A 178 -13.28 -13.20 3.60
N PHE A 179 -14.15 -13.34 4.60
CA PHE A 179 -14.94 -12.24 5.15
C PHE A 179 -14.35 -11.79 6.48
N HIS A 180 -13.64 -10.66 6.47
CA HIS A 180 -12.98 -10.12 7.65
C HIS A 180 -13.05 -8.60 7.67
N THR A 181 -13.18 -8.02 8.86
CA THR A 181 -13.07 -6.58 9.11
C THR A 181 -12.17 -6.35 10.32
N THR A 182 -11.54 -5.18 10.37
CA THR A 182 -10.78 -4.71 11.53
C THR A 182 -10.95 -3.21 11.69
N LYS A 183 -11.00 -2.74 12.94
CA LYS A 183 -11.08 -1.31 13.24
C LYS A 183 -9.67 -0.71 13.26
N LEU A 184 -9.50 0.44 12.63
CA LEU A 184 -8.23 1.17 12.64
C LEU A 184 -8.07 1.93 13.97
N GLY A 185 -6.88 1.84 14.55
CA GLY A 185 -6.52 2.58 15.76
C GLY A 185 -6.17 4.03 15.45
N LEU A 186 -6.07 4.86 16.48
CA LEU A 186 -5.72 6.27 16.37
C LEU A 186 -4.37 6.49 15.65
N GLU A 187 -3.35 5.68 15.96
CA GLU A 187 -2.04 5.77 15.30
C GLU A 187 -2.13 5.46 13.80
N ASN A 188 -2.97 4.49 13.41
CA ASN A 188 -3.21 4.18 12.00
C ASN A 188 -3.89 5.37 11.31
N ILE A 189 -4.98 5.87 11.88
CA ILE A 189 -5.74 6.99 11.31
C ILE A 189 -4.85 8.23 11.19
N ASN A 190 -4.06 8.55 12.20
CA ASN A 190 -3.12 9.68 12.17
C ASN A 190 -2.07 9.51 11.07
N SER A 191 -1.48 8.32 10.95
CA SER A 191 -0.47 8.03 9.94
C SER A 191 -1.03 8.09 8.53
N LEU A 192 -2.22 7.54 8.28
CA LEU A 192 -2.87 7.56 6.96
C LEU A 192 -3.44 8.94 6.61
N SER A 193 -3.87 9.72 7.60
CA SER A 193 -4.39 11.07 7.40
C SER A 193 -3.37 12.03 6.76
N SER A 194 -2.06 11.76 6.92
CA SER A 194 -1.01 12.56 6.30
C SER A 194 -0.90 12.40 4.78
N ASP A 195 -1.55 11.37 4.23
CA ASP A 195 -1.51 11.09 2.80
C ASP A 195 -2.48 11.98 2.03
N PHE A 196 -3.58 12.38 2.68
CA PHE A 196 -4.54 13.34 2.16
C PHE A 196 -4.04 14.79 2.23
N ASN A 197 -4.51 15.63 1.29
CA ASN A 197 -4.27 17.07 1.31
C ASN A 197 -5.08 17.81 2.39
#